data_AF-A0A1G7JSV4-F1
#
_entry.id   AF-A0A1G7JSV4-F1
#
_cell.length_a   1.000
_cell.length_b   1.000
_cell.length_c   1.000
_cell.angle_alpha   90.00
_cell.angle_beta   90.00
_cell.angle_gamma   90.00
#
_symmetry.space_group_name_H-M   'P 1'
#
loop_
_entity.id
_entity.type
_entity.pdbx_description
1 polymer ?
#
loop_
_entity_poly.entity_id
_entity_poly.type
_entity_poly.pdbx_seq_one_letter_code
_entity_poly.pdbx_strand_id
1 'polypeptide(L)'
;MIQIRDKAQCCGCNACGDICSRGSITFKTDIEGFWYPVVNMDTCIDCHLCEKVCPIINIKELKKNDSETPLKSFAAIHKNMRIRWDSTSGGAYSALAEAILEQGGYISGAIYNDGFTGVHNYVTNKPEELEKLRSSKYLQSNAEGIFKEIKQLLTKGEKVLACGTPCQMAALRRFLHRDYEDLIIVDFICRGVNSPKVYRAYLDALEKKYGSKVVYVKAKNKELGWRNLTRKVTFANGTSYYGILMDDDFRRGYHTNAFCRPSCYDCKFKGFPRISDITIADFWGIEKVNPALDNNIGTSMILLNSNKGAEYFKKIVDRIVYSETTFEQFVEGNGALYKSLDKPTIDRVSLFNDLDTYGFDYITRKYFPLVEKMSLKRKVRRLLKPYALLLLRLGFSPSIWLKFLKINFRKHTKSSIKKEYYIIPSKSTVFDIHPSAIIDIKKTFIYGNETVRGLRIPTALRMEKHTKLIIHDGPITRYGIEPYNLRYGAYIEIVNGGQLTLGQGAANVGLTIMCAERITIGNNVRMGRNVSIRDWNGSHVIISDTYKNGGPVTIGDQVWLCTGCTILPGVTIGDGAVVAANAVVTKDVPPHTLVAGAPAKTIKENIKWY
;
A
#
# COMPACT_ATOMS: atom_id res chain seq x y z
N MET A 1 -8.09 -10.73 -43.51
CA MET A 1 -6.97 -10.13 -42.73
C MET A 1 -7.46 -9.14 -41.66
N ILE A 2 -6.76 -9.01 -40.53
CA ILE A 2 -7.14 -8.07 -39.46
C ILE A 2 -6.96 -6.61 -39.91
N GLN A 3 -8.02 -5.80 -39.78
CA GLN A 3 -7.98 -4.36 -40.01
C GLN A 3 -8.71 -3.64 -38.89
N ILE A 4 -8.03 -2.73 -38.19
CA ILE A 4 -8.65 -1.97 -37.09
C ILE A 4 -9.18 -0.64 -37.62
N ARG A 5 -10.48 -0.61 -37.91
CA ARG A 5 -11.20 0.64 -38.29
C ARG A 5 -11.74 1.37 -37.07
N ASP A 6 -12.18 0.63 -36.06
CA ASP A 6 -12.61 1.14 -34.76
C ASP A 6 -11.64 0.66 -33.68
N LYS A 7 -11.01 1.61 -33.00
CA LYS A 7 -10.05 1.35 -31.91
C LYS A 7 -10.67 0.59 -30.73
N ALA A 8 -12.00 0.64 -30.55
CA ALA A 8 -12.69 -0.15 -29.53
C ALA A 8 -12.69 -1.65 -29.85
N GLN A 9 -12.51 -2.05 -31.11
CA GLN A 9 -12.44 -3.45 -31.54
C GLN A 9 -11.05 -4.08 -31.42
N CYS A 10 -10.10 -3.42 -30.75
CA CYS A 10 -8.77 -3.97 -30.50
C CYS A 10 -8.39 -3.82 -29.02
N CYS A 11 -8.23 -4.96 -28.32
CA CYS A 11 -7.78 -4.98 -26.92
C CYS A 11 -6.26 -4.87 -26.75
N GLY A 12 -5.50 -4.83 -27.85
CA GLY A 12 -4.04 -4.65 -27.82
C GLY A 12 -3.28 -5.81 -27.18
N CYS A 13 -3.71 -7.06 -27.45
CA CYS A 13 -3.11 -8.27 -26.87
C CYS A 13 -1.90 -8.83 -27.64
N ASN A 14 -1.52 -8.27 -28.80
CA ASN A 14 -0.43 -8.72 -29.68
C ASN A 14 -0.56 -10.10 -30.36
N ALA A 15 -1.58 -10.92 -30.07
CA ALA A 15 -1.72 -12.28 -30.62
C ALA A 15 -1.75 -12.37 -32.17
N CYS A 16 -2.26 -11.34 -32.84
CA CYS A 16 -2.24 -11.29 -34.31
C CYS A 16 -0.82 -11.21 -34.90
N GLY A 17 0.09 -10.50 -34.23
CA GLY A 17 1.51 -10.47 -34.62
C GLY A 17 2.17 -11.81 -34.36
N ASP A 18 1.88 -12.42 -33.21
CA ASP A 18 2.45 -13.72 -32.85
C ASP A 18 2.03 -14.85 -33.81
N ILE A 19 0.80 -14.85 -34.33
CA ILE A 19 0.40 -15.91 -35.27
C ILE A 19 0.93 -15.69 -36.69
N CYS A 20 1.42 -14.49 -37.01
CA CYS A 20 1.83 -14.13 -38.36
C CYS A 20 3.18 -14.76 -38.71
N SER A 21 3.16 -15.84 -39.51
CA SER A 21 4.36 -16.54 -39.96
C SER A 21 5.23 -15.74 -40.93
N ARG A 22 4.65 -14.75 -41.63
CA ARG A 22 5.37 -13.87 -42.57
C ARG A 22 5.92 -12.60 -41.92
N GLY A 23 5.66 -12.38 -40.62
CA GLY A 23 6.06 -11.13 -39.95
C GLY A 23 5.40 -9.88 -40.53
N SER A 24 4.28 -10.03 -41.25
CA SER A 24 3.59 -8.94 -41.95
C SER A 24 2.85 -7.97 -41.04
N ILE A 25 2.77 -8.24 -39.73
CA ILE A 25 2.02 -7.40 -38.78
C ILE A 25 2.99 -6.74 -37.82
N THR A 26 3.00 -5.41 -37.82
CA THR A 26 3.74 -4.57 -36.88
C THR A 26 2.78 -3.81 -35.97
N PHE A 27 3.28 -3.22 -34.89
CA PHE A 27 2.45 -2.46 -33.94
C PHE A 27 2.87 -0.99 -33.91
N LYS A 28 1.97 -0.09 -34.31
CA LYS A 28 2.19 1.36 -34.24
C LYS A 28 1.38 1.97 -33.11
N THR A 29 1.97 2.94 -32.41
CA THR A 29 1.27 3.73 -31.40
C THR A 29 0.42 4.80 -32.05
N ASP A 30 -0.76 5.05 -31.50
CA ASP A 30 -1.57 6.22 -31.84
C ASP A 30 -1.19 7.46 -31.00
N ILE A 31 -1.95 8.55 -31.16
CA ILE A 31 -1.76 9.78 -30.36
C ILE A 31 -1.90 9.56 -28.86
N GLU A 32 -2.59 8.50 -28.45
CA GLU A 32 -2.84 8.14 -27.06
C GLU A 32 -1.74 7.22 -26.51
N GLY A 33 -0.78 6.80 -27.34
CA GLY A 33 0.30 5.89 -26.97
C GLY A 33 -0.11 4.42 -26.91
N PHE A 34 -1.27 4.05 -27.45
CA PHE A 34 -1.74 2.67 -27.51
C PHE A 34 -1.30 1.99 -28.80
N TRP A 35 -0.84 0.74 -28.68
CA TRP A 35 -0.44 -0.05 -29.85
C TRP A 35 -1.65 -0.64 -30.60
N TYR A 36 -1.59 -0.58 -31.93
CA TYR A 36 -2.53 -1.21 -32.86
C TYR A 36 -1.80 -1.94 -33.98
N PRO A 37 -2.30 -3.10 -34.43
CA PRO A 37 -1.69 -3.86 -35.50
C PRO A 37 -1.84 -3.12 -36.84
N VAL A 38 -0.74 -3.08 -37.60
CA VAL A 38 -0.67 -2.58 -38.98
C VAL A 38 -0.15 -3.70 -39.86
N VAL A 39 -0.93 -4.09 -40.85
CA VAL A 39 -0.59 -5.16 -41.79
C VAL A 39 0.13 -4.57 -42.99
N ASN A 40 1.32 -5.10 -43.30
CA ASN A 40 2.00 -4.86 -44.56
C ASN A 40 1.36 -5.76 -45.64
N MET A 41 0.72 -5.13 -46.62
CA MET A 41 0.02 -5.83 -47.70
C MET A 41 0.96 -6.53 -48.68
N ASP A 42 2.20 -6.05 -48.82
CA ASP A 42 3.17 -6.60 -49.78
C ASP A 42 3.69 -7.97 -49.34
N THR A 43 3.69 -8.24 -48.03
CA THR A 43 4.17 -9.52 -47.47
C THR A 43 3.03 -10.41 -46.94
N CYS A 44 1.82 -9.87 -46.82
CA CYS A 44 0.67 -10.60 -46.33
C CYS A 44 0.15 -11.57 -47.39
N ILE A 45 -0.02 -12.84 -47.01
CA ILE A 45 -0.56 -13.90 -47.89
C ILE A 45 -2.05 -14.17 -47.68
N ASP A 46 -2.76 -13.26 -47.00
CA ASP A 46 -4.18 -13.34 -46.64
C ASP A 46 -4.67 -14.69 -46.08
N CYS A 47 -3.87 -15.32 -45.20
CA CYS A 47 -4.23 -16.60 -44.58
C CYS A 47 -5.34 -16.51 -43.50
N HIS A 48 -5.82 -15.30 -43.18
CA HIS A 48 -6.81 -15.00 -42.14
C HIS A 48 -6.49 -15.48 -40.70
N LEU A 49 -5.27 -15.95 -40.42
CA LEU A 49 -4.89 -16.45 -39.09
C LEU A 49 -5.00 -15.37 -38.00
N CYS A 50 -4.67 -14.11 -38.33
CA CYS A 50 -4.77 -12.98 -37.42
C CYS A 50 -6.20 -12.72 -36.90
N GLU A 51 -7.23 -12.99 -37.72
CA GLU A 51 -8.63 -12.87 -37.32
C GLU A 51 -9.07 -14.10 -36.50
N LYS A 52 -8.61 -15.29 -36.90
CA LYS A 52 -8.87 -16.53 -36.18
C LYS A 52 -8.32 -16.51 -34.75
N VAL A 53 -7.18 -15.85 -34.50
CA VAL A 53 -6.63 -15.73 -33.13
C VAL A 53 -7.17 -14.53 -32.34
N CYS A 54 -7.90 -13.61 -32.97
CA CYS A 54 -8.34 -12.39 -32.31
C CYS A 54 -9.39 -12.71 -31.22
N PRO A 55 -9.13 -12.38 -29.94
CA PRO A 55 -10.05 -12.75 -28.86
C PRO A 55 -11.34 -11.92 -28.87
N ILE A 56 -11.37 -10.75 -29.52
CA ILE A 56 -12.59 -9.94 -29.66
C ILE A 56 -13.52 -10.56 -30.70
N ILE A 57 -12.99 -10.93 -31.87
CA ILE A 57 -13.78 -11.54 -32.95
C ILE A 57 -14.37 -12.88 -32.46
N ASN A 58 -13.57 -13.67 -31.74
CA ASN A 58 -13.95 -15.02 -31.31
C ASN A 58 -14.52 -15.08 -29.88
N ILE A 59 -14.96 -13.95 -29.30
CA ILE A 59 -15.36 -13.90 -27.89
C ILE A 59 -16.52 -14.83 -27.56
N LYS A 60 -17.49 -14.99 -28.47
CA LYS A 60 -18.67 -15.84 -28.26
C LYS A 60 -18.27 -17.30 -28.02
N GLU A 61 -17.26 -17.80 -28.75
CA GLU A 61 -16.73 -19.16 -28.59
C GLU A 61 -15.85 -19.29 -27.34
N LEU A 62 -15.14 -18.23 -26.98
CA LEU A 62 -14.17 -18.23 -25.87
C LEU A 62 -14.83 -18.12 -24.50
N LYS A 63 -16.00 -17.49 -24.39
CA LYS A 63 -16.67 -17.19 -23.12
C LYS A 63 -17.41 -18.41 -22.57
N LYS A 64 -16.65 -19.46 -22.31
CA LYS A 64 -17.10 -20.75 -21.76
C LYS A 64 -16.09 -21.27 -20.75
N ASN A 65 -16.56 -22.03 -19.77
CA ASN A 65 -15.76 -22.77 -18.80
C ASN A 65 -16.59 -23.94 -18.26
N ASP A 66 -16.04 -24.72 -17.33
CA ASP A 66 -16.71 -25.87 -16.71
C ASP A 66 -18.02 -25.49 -15.99
N SER A 67 -18.15 -24.22 -15.57
CA SER A 67 -19.35 -23.67 -14.92
C SER A 67 -19.62 -22.24 -15.38
N GLU A 68 -20.89 -21.83 -15.33
CA GLU A 68 -21.30 -20.44 -15.60
C GLU A 68 -20.77 -19.48 -14.54
N THR A 69 -20.74 -19.87 -13.28
CA THR A 69 -20.19 -19.09 -12.17
C THR A 69 -19.01 -19.82 -11.53
N PRO A 70 -18.14 -19.12 -10.77
CA PRO A 70 -17.02 -19.77 -10.09
C PRO A 70 -17.50 -20.89 -9.18
N LEU A 71 -16.79 -22.03 -9.22
CA LEU A 71 -17.07 -23.20 -8.40
C LEU A 71 -16.97 -22.87 -6.91
N LYS A 72 -15.95 -22.08 -6.54
CA LYS A 72 -15.71 -21.60 -5.18
C LYS A 72 -15.01 -20.25 -5.19
N SER A 73 -15.13 -19.52 -4.07
CA SER A 73 -14.44 -18.26 -3.84
C SER A 73 -13.76 -18.23 -2.47
N PHE A 74 -12.56 -17.64 -2.42
CA PHE A 74 -11.75 -17.58 -1.20
C PHE A 74 -11.18 -16.19 -0.96
N ALA A 75 -11.16 -15.78 0.31
CA ALA A 75 -10.25 -14.75 0.82
C ALA A 75 -8.94 -15.42 1.23
N ALA A 76 -7.79 -14.88 0.82
CA ALA A 76 -6.50 -15.47 1.10
C ALA A 76 -5.39 -14.43 1.33
N ILE A 77 -4.48 -14.75 2.25
CA ILE A 77 -3.24 -14.03 2.51
C ILE A 77 -2.07 -15.01 2.53
N HIS A 78 -0.94 -14.62 1.95
CA HIS A 78 0.28 -15.41 1.98
C HIS A 78 0.85 -15.45 3.41
N LYS A 79 1.30 -16.63 3.87
CA LYS A 79 1.92 -16.80 5.21
C LYS A 79 3.27 -16.08 5.31
N ASN A 80 4.07 -16.11 4.24
CA ASN A 80 5.32 -15.35 4.15
C ASN A 80 5.06 -13.82 4.07
N MET A 81 5.47 -13.10 5.12
CA MET A 81 5.27 -11.66 5.22
C MET A 81 6.03 -10.85 4.15
N ARG A 82 7.21 -11.30 3.69
CA ARG A 82 7.95 -10.59 2.63
C ARG A 82 7.18 -10.63 1.31
N ILE A 83 6.65 -11.79 0.96
CA ILE A 83 5.82 -11.97 -0.25
C ILE A 83 4.56 -11.14 -0.15
N ARG A 84 3.88 -11.20 1.00
CA ARG A 84 2.69 -10.42 1.25
C ARG A 84 2.99 -8.93 1.15
N TRP A 85 4.05 -8.44 1.81
CA TRP A 85 4.46 -7.04 1.78
C TRP A 85 4.78 -6.57 0.36
N ASP A 86 5.42 -7.44 -0.42
CA ASP A 86 5.85 -7.07 -1.75
C ASP A 86 4.73 -7.11 -2.81
N SER A 87 3.72 -7.94 -2.58
CA SER A 87 2.55 -8.07 -3.45
C SER A 87 1.60 -6.86 -3.37
N THR A 88 0.83 -6.59 -4.43
CA THR A 88 -0.24 -5.55 -4.40
C THR A 88 -1.28 -5.80 -3.32
N SER A 89 -1.56 -7.07 -3.03
CA SER A 89 -2.68 -7.53 -2.20
C SER A 89 -2.23 -8.61 -1.22
N GLY A 90 -3.03 -9.66 -0.99
CA GLY A 90 -2.69 -10.80 -0.12
C GLY A 90 -1.57 -11.71 -0.63
N GLY A 91 -1.19 -11.64 -1.91
CA GLY A 91 -0.09 -12.43 -2.48
C GLY A 91 -0.51 -13.73 -3.19
N ALA A 92 -1.77 -13.81 -3.64
CA ALA A 92 -2.29 -14.99 -4.33
C ALA A 92 -1.49 -15.42 -5.58
N TYR A 93 -1.08 -14.46 -6.43
CA TYR A 93 -0.25 -14.80 -7.60
C TYR A 93 1.06 -15.49 -7.21
N SER A 94 1.75 -14.99 -6.19
CA SER A 94 3.01 -15.61 -5.74
C SER A 94 2.77 -17.02 -5.19
N ALA A 95 1.69 -17.25 -4.41
CA ALA A 95 1.36 -18.59 -3.94
C ALA A 95 1.15 -19.57 -5.10
N LEU A 96 0.42 -19.16 -6.14
CA LEU A 96 0.20 -19.96 -7.35
C LEU A 96 1.51 -20.18 -8.13
N ALA A 97 2.32 -19.14 -8.29
CA ALA A 97 3.57 -19.20 -9.03
C ALA A 97 4.61 -20.12 -8.37
N GLU A 98 4.74 -20.06 -7.04
CA GLU A 98 5.65 -20.93 -6.27
C GLU A 98 5.34 -22.41 -6.50
N ALA A 99 4.05 -22.78 -6.53
CA ALA A 99 3.65 -24.16 -6.77
C ALA A 99 4.03 -24.69 -8.16
N ILE A 100 4.13 -23.84 -9.20
CA ILE A 100 4.70 -24.24 -10.50
C ILE A 100 6.23 -24.33 -10.44
N LEU A 101 6.88 -23.32 -9.87
CA LEU A 101 8.35 -23.23 -9.83
C LEU A 101 8.98 -24.41 -9.07
N GLU A 102 8.35 -24.86 -7.98
CA GLU A 102 8.79 -26.05 -7.22
C GLU A 102 8.75 -27.34 -8.04
N GLN A 103 7.93 -27.38 -9.10
CA GLN A 103 7.86 -28.50 -10.04
C GLN A 103 8.80 -28.30 -11.26
N GLY A 104 9.69 -27.30 -11.22
CA GLY A 104 10.58 -26.94 -12.33
C GLY A 104 9.89 -26.25 -13.51
N GLY A 105 8.62 -25.85 -13.36
CA GLY A 105 7.86 -25.22 -14.44
C GLY A 105 8.09 -23.72 -14.59
N TYR A 106 7.36 -23.13 -15.54
CA TYR A 106 7.49 -21.74 -15.96
C TYR A 106 6.31 -20.89 -15.51
N ILE A 107 6.59 -19.67 -15.10
CA ILE A 107 5.57 -18.69 -14.72
C ILE A 107 5.63 -17.50 -15.67
N SER A 108 4.47 -16.94 -16.00
CA SER A 108 4.36 -15.72 -16.78
C SER A 108 3.65 -14.60 -16.03
N GLY A 109 4.00 -13.37 -16.37
CA GLY A 109 3.35 -12.16 -15.90
C GLY A 109 3.90 -10.95 -16.65
N ALA A 110 4.01 -9.80 -15.98
CA ALA A 110 4.51 -8.58 -16.59
C ALA A 110 5.53 -7.86 -15.70
N ILE A 111 6.59 -7.34 -16.31
CA ILE A 111 7.67 -6.60 -15.64
C ILE A 111 7.83 -5.21 -16.25
N TYR A 112 8.38 -4.27 -15.48
CA TYR A 112 8.76 -2.97 -16.03
C TYR A 112 10.00 -3.11 -16.90
N ASN A 113 10.05 -2.35 -17.99
CA ASN A 113 11.27 -2.15 -18.76
C ASN A 113 12.24 -1.28 -17.96
N ASP A 114 13.53 -1.31 -18.34
CA ASP A 114 14.54 -0.44 -17.76
C ASP A 114 14.13 1.04 -17.83
N GLY A 115 14.43 1.77 -16.76
CA GLY A 115 14.02 3.17 -16.58
C GLY A 115 12.50 3.40 -16.49
N PHE A 116 11.70 2.34 -16.29
CA PHE A 116 10.23 2.40 -16.27
C PHE A 116 9.65 2.98 -17.57
N THR A 117 10.30 2.70 -18.70
CA THR A 117 9.92 3.17 -20.05
C THR A 117 8.67 2.48 -20.60
N GLY A 118 8.28 1.35 -20.01
CA GLY A 118 7.13 0.57 -20.42
C GLY A 118 6.97 -0.67 -19.57
N VAL A 119 6.11 -1.58 -20.02
CA VAL A 119 5.87 -2.88 -19.40
C VAL A 119 5.84 -3.92 -20.51
N HIS A 120 6.47 -5.07 -20.29
CA HIS A 120 6.36 -6.21 -21.19
C HIS A 120 5.99 -7.47 -20.41
N ASN A 121 5.37 -8.41 -21.11
CA ASN A 121 5.12 -9.73 -20.59
C ASN A 121 6.43 -10.54 -20.55
N TYR A 122 6.57 -11.37 -19.54
CA TYR A 122 7.81 -12.07 -19.23
C TYR A 122 7.52 -13.50 -18.77
N VAL A 123 8.34 -14.46 -19.17
CA VAL A 123 8.31 -15.86 -18.74
C VAL A 123 9.64 -16.20 -18.07
N THR A 124 9.58 -16.97 -16.98
CA THR A 124 10.77 -17.46 -16.29
C THR A 124 10.47 -18.75 -15.54
N ASN A 125 11.48 -19.60 -15.37
CA ASN A 125 11.46 -20.74 -14.44
C ASN A 125 12.36 -20.51 -13.22
N LYS A 126 12.86 -19.28 -13.02
CA LYS A 126 13.79 -18.93 -11.95
C LYS A 126 13.07 -18.39 -10.72
N PRO A 127 13.11 -19.06 -9.55
CA PRO A 127 12.42 -18.60 -8.35
C PRO A 127 12.81 -17.21 -7.88
N GLU A 128 14.08 -16.82 -8.03
CA GLU A 128 14.61 -15.51 -7.67
C GLU A 128 14.00 -14.36 -8.50
N GLU A 129 13.43 -14.66 -9.68
CA GLU A 129 12.82 -13.66 -10.56
C GLU A 129 11.34 -13.42 -10.28
N LEU A 130 10.71 -14.24 -9.43
CA LEU A 130 9.30 -14.08 -9.03
C LEU A 130 9.01 -12.69 -8.45
N GLU A 131 9.99 -12.07 -7.78
CA GLU A 131 9.86 -10.71 -7.25
C GLU A 131 9.59 -9.68 -8.34
N LYS A 132 10.19 -9.82 -9.54
CA LYS A 132 9.98 -8.90 -10.68
C LYS A 132 8.52 -8.90 -11.17
N LEU A 133 7.87 -10.06 -11.06
CA LEU A 133 6.49 -10.30 -11.50
C LEU A 133 5.44 -9.82 -10.48
N ARG A 134 5.84 -9.54 -9.23
CA ARG A 134 4.93 -8.99 -8.22
C ARG A 134 4.52 -7.56 -8.55
N SER A 135 3.51 -7.10 -7.82
CA SER A 135 2.89 -5.78 -7.96
C SER A 135 2.15 -5.54 -9.28
N SER A 136 1.17 -4.65 -9.24
CA SER A 136 0.34 -4.30 -10.39
C SER A 136 0.96 -3.16 -11.18
N LYS A 137 1.01 -3.32 -12.50
CA LYS A 137 1.47 -2.30 -13.44
C LYS A 137 0.25 -1.71 -14.16
N TYR A 138 0.00 -0.41 -13.99
CA TYR A 138 -1.24 0.26 -14.39
C TYR A 138 -1.16 0.90 -15.78
N LEU A 139 -0.59 0.21 -16.76
CA LEU A 139 -0.50 0.63 -18.17
C LEU A 139 -0.52 -0.60 -19.10
N GLN A 140 -0.68 -0.40 -20.41
CA GLN A 140 -0.61 -1.49 -21.38
C GLN A 140 0.76 -2.18 -21.33
N SER A 141 0.77 -3.52 -21.24
CA SER A 141 1.97 -4.33 -21.43
C SER A 141 2.12 -4.75 -22.89
N ASN A 142 3.37 -4.82 -23.37
CA ASN A 142 3.70 -5.45 -24.63
C ASN A 142 3.71 -6.98 -24.44
N ALA A 143 2.84 -7.68 -25.16
CA ALA A 143 2.69 -9.13 -25.12
C ALA A 143 3.26 -9.83 -26.38
N GLU A 144 4.05 -9.13 -27.19
CA GLU A 144 4.68 -9.71 -28.38
C GLU A 144 5.61 -10.88 -27.99
N GLY A 145 5.51 -11.99 -28.72
CA GLY A 145 6.29 -13.21 -28.52
C GLY A 145 5.75 -14.15 -27.43
N ILE A 146 4.97 -13.64 -26.47
CA ILE A 146 4.60 -14.41 -25.28
C ILE A 146 3.80 -15.67 -25.60
N PHE A 147 2.90 -15.60 -26.60
CA PHE A 147 2.03 -16.73 -26.91
C PHE A 147 2.81 -17.82 -27.65
N LYS A 148 3.76 -17.41 -28.52
CA LYS A 148 4.70 -18.34 -29.17
C LYS A 148 5.52 -19.09 -28.14
N GLU A 149 6.12 -18.37 -27.20
CA GLU A 149 6.98 -18.93 -26.16
C GLU A 149 6.21 -19.92 -25.28
N ILE A 150 5.04 -19.54 -24.77
CA ILE A 150 4.20 -20.44 -23.98
C ILE A 150 3.81 -21.69 -24.78
N LYS A 151 3.41 -21.53 -26.06
CA LYS A 151 3.09 -22.68 -26.92
C LYS A 151 4.29 -23.62 -27.10
N GLN A 152 5.50 -23.07 -27.27
CA GLN A 152 6.72 -23.86 -27.40
C GLN A 152 7.03 -24.65 -26.12
N LEU A 153 6.91 -24.02 -24.95
CA LEU A 153 7.08 -24.68 -23.65
C LEU A 153 6.08 -25.84 -23.48
N LEU A 154 4.79 -25.57 -23.73
CA LEU A 154 3.76 -26.60 -23.63
C LEU A 154 3.95 -27.76 -24.63
N THR A 155 4.48 -27.47 -25.82
CA THR A 155 4.79 -28.51 -26.82
C THR A 155 5.94 -29.41 -26.36
N LYS A 156 6.84 -28.90 -25.51
CA LYS A 156 7.92 -29.68 -24.88
C LYS A 156 7.46 -30.45 -23.64
N GLY A 157 6.19 -30.34 -23.23
CA GLY A 157 5.66 -30.96 -22.01
C GLY A 157 5.98 -30.18 -20.73
N GLU A 158 6.38 -28.91 -20.86
CA GLU A 158 6.70 -28.07 -19.69
C GLU A 158 5.42 -27.58 -19.03
N LYS A 159 5.44 -27.52 -17.69
CA LYS A 159 4.35 -26.94 -16.89
C LYS A 159 4.43 -25.42 -16.93
N VAL A 160 3.31 -24.75 -17.20
CA VAL A 160 3.24 -23.29 -17.32
C VAL A 160 2.08 -22.74 -16.50
N LEU A 161 2.34 -21.72 -15.68
CA LEU A 161 1.30 -20.82 -15.18
C LEU A 161 1.36 -19.51 -15.96
N ALA A 162 0.32 -19.22 -16.73
CA ALA A 162 0.21 -17.99 -17.48
C ALA A 162 -0.67 -16.98 -16.73
N CYS A 163 -0.17 -15.76 -16.49
CA CYS A 163 -0.95 -14.71 -15.83
C CYS A 163 -1.00 -13.42 -16.65
N GLY A 164 -2.19 -12.86 -16.82
CA GLY A 164 -2.36 -11.58 -17.50
C GLY A 164 -3.76 -11.00 -17.38
N THR A 165 -4.01 -9.96 -18.15
CA THR A 165 -5.37 -9.40 -18.24
C THR A 165 -6.35 -10.41 -18.85
N PRO A 166 -7.66 -10.32 -18.56
CA PRO A 166 -8.64 -11.25 -19.13
C PRO A 166 -8.62 -11.30 -20.66
N CYS A 167 -8.35 -10.17 -21.33
CA CYS A 167 -8.24 -10.13 -22.79
C CYS A 167 -6.97 -10.81 -23.32
N GLN A 168 -5.85 -10.76 -22.59
CA GLN A 168 -4.63 -11.49 -22.96
C GLN A 168 -4.78 -12.99 -22.74
N MET A 169 -5.42 -13.41 -21.64
CA MET A 169 -5.64 -14.82 -21.35
C MET A 169 -6.64 -15.46 -22.33
N ALA A 170 -7.65 -14.69 -22.75
CA ALA A 170 -8.52 -15.09 -23.87
C ALA A 170 -7.73 -15.25 -25.19
N ALA A 171 -6.79 -14.34 -25.46
CA ALA A 171 -5.93 -14.43 -26.64
C ALA A 171 -5.03 -15.68 -26.60
N LEU A 172 -4.43 -15.99 -25.44
CA LEU A 172 -3.63 -17.19 -25.24
C LEU A 172 -4.45 -18.46 -25.53
N ARG A 173 -5.63 -18.59 -24.91
CA ARG A 173 -6.50 -19.77 -25.12
C ARG A 173 -6.85 -19.96 -26.59
N ARG A 174 -7.13 -18.86 -27.32
CA ARG A 174 -7.40 -18.93 -28.76
C ARG A 174 -6.16 -19.28 -29.59
N PHE A 175 -5.01 -18.70 -29.26
CA PHE A 175 -3.73 -18.94 -29.94
C PHE A 175 -3.26 -20.40 -29.84
N LEU A 176 -3.56 -21.07 -28.72
CA LEU A 176 -3.18 -22.45 -28.48
C LEU A 176 -4.02 -23.47 -29.25
N HIS A 177 -5.24 -23.10 -29.67
CA HIS A 177 -6.21 -23.94 -30.41
C HIS A 177 -6.69 -25.22 -29.70
N ARG A 178 -6.15 -25.54 -28.52
CA ARG A 178 -6.57 -26.64 -27.65
C ARG A 178 -6.26 -26.32 -26.20
N ASP A 179 -6.90 -27.05 -25.30
CA ASP A 179 -6.58 -27.00 -23.87
C ASP A 179 -5.38 -27.91 -23.56
N TYR A 180 -4.59 -27.49 -22.57
CA TYR A 180 -3.41 -28.20 -22.09
C TYR A 180 -3.57 -28.47 -20.60
N GLU A 181 -3.28 -29.70 -20.18
CA GLU A 181 -3.25 -30.10 -18.75
C GLU A 181 -2.10 -29.41 -18.01
N ASP A 182 -0.95 -29.26 -18.68
CA ASP A 182 0.24 -28.60 -18.13
C ASP A 182 0.16 -27.06 -18.12
N LEU A 183 -0.98 -26.47 -18.49
CA LEU A 183 -1.20 -25.02 -18.45
C LEU A 183 -2.24 -24.64 -17.38
N ILE A 184 -1.87 -23.74 -16.48
CA ILE A 184 -2.82 -23.03 -15.61
C ILE A 184 -2.95 -21.58 -16.08
N ILE A 185 -4.17 -21.18 -16.45
CA ILE A 185 -4.46 -19.81 -16.87
C ILE A 185 -4.99 -19.03 -15.67
N VAL A 186 -4.27 -17.99 -15.27
CA VAL A 186 -4.66 -17.06 -14.22
C VAL A 186 -4.97 -15.71 -14.83
N ASP A 187 -6.09 -15.11 -14.49
CA ASP A 187 -6.32 -13.70 -14.76
C ASP A 187 -6.65 -12.92 -13.49
N PHE A 188 -6.77 -11.60 -13.65
CA PHE A 188 -7.14 -10.72 -12.56
C PHE A 188 -8.26 -9.78 -12.93
N ILE A 189 -8.96 -9.24 -11.92
CA ILE A 189 -9.98 -8.21 -12.15
C ILE A 189 -9.28 -6.95 -12.65
N CYS A 190 -9.36 -6.77 -13.96
CA CYS A 190 -8.83 -5.60 -14.65
C CYS A 190 -9.93 -4.54 -14.78
N ARG A 191 -9.75 -3.37 -14.19
CA ARG A 191 -10.66 -2.23 -14.38
C ARG A 191 -10.56 -1.64 -15.79
N GLY A 192 -9.35 -1.37 -16.26
CA GLY A 192 -9.05 -0.88 -17.60
C GLY A 192 -7.55 -0.72 -17.81
N VAL A 193 -7.11 -0.80 -19.06
CA VAL A 193 -5.71 -0.65 -19.46
C VAL A 193 -5.42 0.81 -19.75
N ASN A 194 -4.41 1.40 -19.12
CA ASN A 194 -4.08 2.82 -19.33
C ASN A 194 -3.00 3.04 -20.37
N SER A 195 -3.00 4.26 -20.91
CA SER A 195 -2.01 4.77 -21.85
C SER A 195 -0.58 4.69 -21.29
N PRO A 196 0.34 3.98 -21.97
CA PRO A 196 1.78 4.05 -21.70
C PRO A 196 2.33 5.48 -21.78
N LYS A 197 1.86 6.27 -22.75
CA LYS A 197 2.27 7.66 -22.98
C LYS A 197 1.96 8.57 -21.79
N VAL A 198 0.75 8.50 -21.24
CA VAL A 198 0.37 9.28 -20.05
C VAL A 198 1.20 8.85 -18.84
N TYR A 199 1.43 7.54 -18.67
CA TYR A 199 2.21 7.03 -17.54
C TYR A 199 3.67 7.51 -17.59
N ARG A 200 4.30 7.51 -18.78
CA ARG A 200 5.65 8.05 -18.97
C ARG A 200 5.70 9.54 -18.66
N ALA A 201 4.77 10.33 -19.22
CA ALA A 201 4.71 11.77 -18.97
C ALA A 201 4.50 12.11 -17.48
N TYR A 202 3.73 11.29 -16.75
CA TYR A 202 3.59 11.40 -15.30
C TYR A 202 4.92 11.17 -14.56
N LEU A 203 5.66 10.12 -14.92
CA LEU A 203 6.98 9.85 -14.33
C LEU A 203 7.98 10.96 -14.69
N ASP A 204 7.96 11.48 -15.91
CA ASP A 204 8.80 12.61 -16.33
C ASP A 204 8.52 13.87 -15.52
N ALA A 205 7.25 14.17 -15.24
CA ALA A 205 6.87 15.29 -14.39
C ALA A 205 7.39 15.12 -12.95
N LEU A 206 7.36 13.89 -12.42
CA LEU A 206 7.96 13.59 -11.12
C LEU A 206 9.48 13.72 -11.14
N GLU A 207 10.17 13.19 -12.17
CA GLU A 207 11.62 13.34 -12.30
C GLU A 207 12.03 14.81 -12.37
N LYS A 208 11.28 15.63 -13.13
CA LYS A 208 11.48 17.08 -13.19
C LYS A 208 11.28 17.75 -11.84
N LYS A 209 10.22 17.38 -11.11
CA LYS A 209 9.89 17.93 -9.79
C LYS A 209 10.94 17.60 -8.73
N TYR A 210 11.51 16.41 -8.77
CA TYR A 210 12.48 15.92 -7.78
C TYR A 210 13.94 16.06 -8.24
N GLY A 211 14.17 16.54 -9.47
CA GLY A 211 15.50 16.76 -10.04
C GLY A 211 16.34 15.47 -10.15
N SER A 212 15.72 14.30 -10.26
CA SER A 212 16.41 13.00 -10.23
C SER A 212 15.62 11.92 -10.96
N LYS A 213 16.33 10.94 -11.53
CA LYS A 213 15.73 9.79 -12.24
C LYS A 213 15.00 8.84 -11.31
N VAL A 214 13.91 8.24 -11.81
CA VAL A 214 13.14 7.22 -11.09
C VAL A 214 13.90 5.88 -11.11
N VAL A 215 14.03 5.26 -9.93
CA VAL A 215 14.70 3.95 -9.77
C VAL A 215 13.77 2.89 -9.17
N TYR A 216 12.62 3.29 -8.64
CA TYR A 216 11.64 2.38 -8.08
C TYR A 216 10.23 2.95 -8.21
N VAL A 217 9.27 2.12 -8.63
CA VAL A 217 7.84 2.46 -8.65
C VAL A 217 7.02 1.32 -8.10
N LYS A 218 6.17 1.61 -7.12
CA LYS A 218 5.22 0.65 -6.57
C LYS A 218 3.86 1.27 -6.32
N ALA A 219 2.85 0.71 -6.99
CA ALA A 219 1.46 1.00 -6.68
C ALA A 219 1.02 0.22 -5.44
N LYS A 220 0.17 0.84 -4.62
CA LYS A 220 -0.30 0.28 -3.34
C LYS A 220 0.84 -0.17 -2.42
N ASN A 221 1.92 0.61 -2.39
CA ASN A 221 2.98 0.45 -1.40
C ASN A 221 2.38 0.50 0.02
N LYS A 222 2.87 -0.40 0.88
CA LYS A 222 2.25 -0.71 2.18
C LYS A 222 2.92 -0.03 3.37
N GLU A 223 3.96 0.77 3.15
CA GLU A 223 4.67 1.51 4.21
C GLU A 223 3.71 2.44 4.96
N LEU A 224 2.77 3.05 4.23
CA LEU A 224 1.70 3.86 4.79
C LEU A 224 0.39 3.09 4.92
N GLY A 225 0.41 1.76 4.86
CA GLY A 225 -0.79 0.92 4.92
C GLY A 225 -1.52 0.79 3.58
N TRP A 226 -2.07 -0.40 3.34
CA TRP A 226 -2.69 -0.76 2.07
C TRP A 226 -3.91 0.10 1.70
N ARG A 227 -4.71 0.51 2.70
CA ARG A 227 -5.90 1.36 2.52
C ARG A 227 -5.63 2.76 2.00
N ASN A 228 -4.43 3.28 2.25
CA ASN A 228 -4.02 4.58 1.71
C ASN A 228 -3.73 4.47 0.20
N LEU A 229 -3.59 3.24 -0.31
CA LEU A 229 -3.45 2.93 -1.73
C LEU A 229 -2.32 3.77 -2.36
N THR A 230 -1.24 3.87 -1.59
CA THR A 230 -0.15 4.79 -1.85
C THR A 230 0.66 4.34 -3.05
N ARG A 231 0.96 5.26 -3.96
CA ARG A 231 1.99 5.06 -4.96
C ARG A 231 3.31 5.58 -4.40
N LYS A 232 4.30 4.70 -4.28
CA LYS A 232 5.67 5.08 -3.94
C LYS A 232 6.50 5.17 -5.22
N VAL A 233 7.23 6.27 -5.37
CA VAL A 233 8.25 6.46 -6.40
C VAL A 233 9.54 6.85 -5.70
N THR A 234 10.62 6.10 -5.88
CA THR A 234 11.95 6.43 -5.33
C THR A 234 12.84 6.93 -6.45
N PHE A 235 13.62 7.95 -6.16
CA PHE A 235 14.55 8.57 -7.10
C PHE A 235 16.00 8.21 -6.77
N ALA A 236 16.88 8.30 -7.76
CA ALA A 236 18.31 7.99 -7.63
C ALA A 236 19.02 8.80 -6.52
N ASN A 237 18.56 10.01 -6.23
CA ASN A 237 19.05 10.84 -5.13
C ASN A 237 18.61 10.36 -3.72
N GLY A 238 17.93 9.22 -3.61
CA GLY A 238 17.46 8.63 -2.35
C GLY A 238 16.10 9.16 -1.85
N THR A 239 15.58 10.25 -2.43
CA THR A 239 14.28 10.80 -2.04
C THR A 239 13.13 9.92 -2.54
N SER A 240 11.95 10.04 -1.91
CA SER A 240 10.74 9.30 -2.29
C SER A 240 9.52 10.19 -2.35
N TYR A 241 8.70 9.99 -3.38
CA TYR A 241 7.34 10.51 -3.51
C TYR A 241 6.33 9.47 -3.02
N TYR A 242 5.35 9.93 -2.22
CA TYR A 242 4.23 9.13 -1.73
C TYR A 242 2.91 9.76 -2.18
N GLY A 243 2.38 9.28 -3.31
CA GLY A 243 1.07 9.68 -3.83
C GLY A 243 -0.06 8.94 -3.13
N ILE A 244 -0.78 9.60 -2.24
CA ILE A 244 -1.80 8.98 -1.38
C ILE A 244 -3.19 9.22 -1.97
N LEU A 245 -4.02 8.18 -2.03
CA LEU A 245 -5.41 8.29 -2.50
C LEU A 245 -5.54 9.12 -3.79
N MET A 246 -6.27 10.24 -3.74
CA MET A 246 -6.48 11.14 -4.88
C MET A 246 -5.49 12.30 -4.90
N ASP A 247 -4.53 12.37 -3.99
CA ASP A 247 -3.43 13.33 -4.09
C ASP A 247 -2.45 12.91 -5.19
N ASP A 248 -2.44 11.62 -5.56
CA ASP A 248 -1.70 11.13 -6.72
C ASP A 248 -2.35 11.55 -8.05
N ASP A 249 -1.66 12.39 -8.82
CA ASP A 249 -2.16 12.99 -10.05
C ASP A 249 -2.51 11.94 -11.11
N PHE A 250 -1.66 10.92 -11.29
CA PHE A 250 -1.95 9.82 -12.21
C PHE A 250 -3.22 9.08 -11.81
N ARG A 251 -3.40 8.83 -10.50
CA ARG A 251 -4.61 8.20 -10.00
C ARG A 251 -5.85 9.07 -10.21
N ARG A 252 -5.79 10.38 -10.01
CA ARG A 252 -6.94 11.27 -10.32
C ARG A 252 -7.33 11.17 -11.78
N GLY A 253 -6.36 11.33 -12.69
CA GLY A 253 -6.60 11.21 -14.12
C GLY A 253 -7.13 9.83 -14.51
N TYR A 254 -6.62 8.75 -13.91
CA TYR A 254 -7.13 7.38 -14.09
C TYR A 254 -8.62 7.21 -13.73
N HIS A 255 -9.11 7.95 -12.73
CA HIS A 255 -10.52 7.89 -12.33
C HIS A 255 -11.45 8.73 -13.22
N THR A 256 -10.91 9.57 -14.09
CA THR A 256 -11.70 10.22 -15.15
C THR A 256 -12.04 9.30 -16.32
N ASN A 257 -11.43 8.10 -16.33
CA ASN A 257 -11.44 7.11 -17.41
C ASN A 257 -10.76 7.57 -18.71
N ALA A 258 -10.33 8.84 -18.84
CA ALA A 258 -9.75 9.37 -20.07
C ALA A 258 -8.40 8.72 -20.45
N PHE A 259 -7.70 8.13 -19.48
CA PHE A 259 -6.44 7.42 -19.72
C PHE A 259 -6.62 6.00 -20.25
N CYS A 260 -7.84 5.44 -20.16
CA CYS A 260 -8.08 4.04 -20.45
C CYS A 260 -8.21 3.78 -21.96
N ARG A 261 -7.84 2.59 -22.42
CA ARG A 261 -7.95 2.18 -23.81
C ARG A 261 -9.42 2.18 -24.28
N PRO A 262 -9.74 2.59 -25.52
CA PRO A 262 -11.12 2.62 -26.02
C PRO A 262 -11.88 1.30 -25.86
N SER A 263 -11.22 0.16 -26.08
CA SER A 263 -11.82 -1.17 -25.91
C SER A 263 -12.24 -1.49 -24.47
N CYS A 264 -11.80 -0.71 -23.47
CA CYS A 264 -12.18 -0.89 -22.07
C CYS A 264 -13.56 -0.30 -21.74
N TYR A 265 -14.11 0.59 -22.58
CA TYR A 265 -15.46 1.14 -22.42
C TYR A 265 -16.56 0.14 -22.79
N ASP A 266 -16.20 -0.84 -23.63
CA ASP A 266 -17.07 -1.94 -24.04
C ASP A 266 -16.28 -3.26 -23.97
N CYS A 267 -15.77 -3.56 -22.78
CA CYS A 267 -14.89 -4.70 -22.58
C CYS A 267 -15.66 -6.02 -22.67
N LYS A 268 -15.36 -6.81 -23.71
CA LYS A 268 -16.03 -8.10 -23.97
C LYS A 268 -15.69 -9.22 -22.97
N PHE A 269 -14.64 -9.00 -22.16
CA PHE A 269 -14.07 -9.97 -21.20
C PHE A 269 -14.54 -9.76 -19.75
N LYS A 270 -15.54 -8.89 -19.54
CA LYS A 270 -16.25 -8.72 -18.27
C LYS A 270 -17.29 -9.81 -18.08
N GLY A 271 -17.65 -10.06 -16.83
CA GLY A 271 -18.68 -11.03 -16.45
C GLY A 271 -18.20 -12.47 -16.63
N PHE A 272 -19.17 -13.33 -16.88
CA PHE A 272 -19.05 -14.78 -16.84
C PHE A 272 -19.60 -15.44 -18.11
N PRO A 273 -19.25 -16.70 -18.42
CA PRO A 273 -18.18 -17.49 -17.80
C PRO A 273 -16.79 -16.83 -17.91
N ARG A 274 -15.90 -17.10 -16.94
CA ARG A 274 -14.50 -16.65 -16.99
C ARG A 274 -13.71 -17.57 -17.91
N ILE A 275 -12.70 -17.04 -18.61
CA ILE A 275 -11.90 -17.81 -19.58
C ILE A 275 -10.67 -18.44 -18.91
N SER A 276 -10.23 -17.87 -17.78
CA SER A 276 -9.15 -18.36 -16.93
C SER A 276 -9.59 -19.53 -16.06
N ASP A 277 -8.64 -20.35 -15.60
CA ASP A 277 -8.88 -21.37 -14.57
C ASP A 277 -9.07 -20.74 -13.19
N ILE A 278 -8.30 -19.67 -12.91
CA ILE A 278 -8.33 -18.94 -11.64
C ILE A 278 -8.38 -17.44 -11.90
N THR A 279 -9.28 -16.72 -11.21
CA THR A 279 -9.29 -15.24 -11.20
C THR A 279 -8.78 -14.75 -9.84
N ILE A 280 -7.85 -13.79 -9.81
CA ILE A 280 -7.38 -13.14 -8.58
C ILE A 280 -7.72 -11.65 -8.52
N ALA A 281 -7.91 -11.11 -7.32
CA ALA A 281 -8.17 -9.68 -7.13
C ALA A 281 -7.87 -9.21 -5.71
N ASP A 282 -8.11 -7.92 -5.48
CA ASP A 282 -8.21 -7.35 -4.14
C ASP A 282 -9.58 -7.69 -3.53
N PHE A 283 -9.58 -8.11 -2.26
CA PHE A 283 -10.81 -8.28 -1.51
C PHE A 283 -11.25 -6.94 -0.90
N TRP A 284 -12.03 -6.17 -1.65
CA TRP A 284 -12.64 -4.94 -1.13
C TRP A 284 -13.80 -5.29 -0.18
N GLY A 285 -13.79 -4.73 1.04
CA GLY A 285 -14.82 -4.98 2.05
C GLY A 285 -14.54 -6.16 2.98
N ILE A 286 -13.33 -6.75 2.92
CA ILE A 286 -12.95 -7.89 3.77
C ILE A 286 -13.11 -7.59 5.27
N GLU A 287 -12.96 -6.34 5.71
CA GLU A 287 -13.16 -5.95 7.11
C GLU A 287 -14.58 -6.18 7.63
N LYS A 288 -15.57 -6.31 6.74
CA LYS A 288 -16.95 -6.63 7.09
C LYS A 288 -17.23 -8.14 7.06
N VAL A 289 -16.51 -8.87 6.21
CA VAL A 289 -16.71 -10.30 5.96
C VAL A 289 -15.89 -11.14 6.94
N ASN A 290 -14.59 -10.87 7.03
CA ASN A 290 -13.67 -11.55 7.94
C ASN A 290 -12.59 -10.57 8.44
N PRO A 291 -12.84 -9.87 9.57
CA PRO A 291 -11.89 -8.92 10.14
C PRO A 291 -10.52 -9.51 10.47
N ALA A 292 -10.42 -10.82 10.74
CA ALA A 292 -9.14 -11.46 11.06
C ALA A 292 -8.16 -11.49 9.88
N LEU A 293 -8.68 -11.43 8.64
CA LEU A 293 -7.86 -11.33 7.43
C LEU A 293 -7.51 -9.88 7.07
N ASP A 294 -8.06 -8.89 7.75
CA ASP A 294 -7.77 -7.48 7.50
C ASP A 294 -6.79 -6.89 8.52
N ASN A 295 -5.53 -6.72 8.10
CA ASN A 295 -4.49 -6.06 8.89
C ASN A 295 -3.85 -4.87 8.14
N ASN A 296 -4.58 -4.29 7.18
CA ASN A 296 -4.10 -3.20 6.33
C ASN A 296 -2.83 -3.53 5.52
N ILE A 297 -2.56 -4.81 5.24
CA ILE A 297 -1.52 -5.29 4.29
C ILE A 297 -2.18 -5.91 3.03
N GLY A 298 -3.49 -5.73 2.86
CA GLY A 298 -4.24 -6.28 1.73
C GLY A 298 -4.53 -7.78 1.86
N THR A 299 -5.64 -8.17 1.26
CA THR A 299 -6.16 -9.54 1.22
C THR A 299 -6.56 -9.84 -0.19
N SER A 300 -6.04 -10.95 -0.71
CA SER A 300 -6.37 -11.40 -2.04
C SER A 300 -7.69 -12.13 -2.01
N MET A 301 -8.36 -12.04 -3.13
CA MET A 301 -9.57 -12.76 -3.43
C MET A 301 -9.26 -13.72 -4.57
N ILE A 302 -9.76 -14.96 -4.51
CA ILE A 302 -9.47 -16.03 -5.48
C ILE A 302 -10.79 -16.65 -5.92
N LEU A 303 -11.06 -16.67 -7.23
CA LEU A 303 -12.14 -17.44 -7.84
C LEU A 303 -11.58 -18.67 -8.53
N LEU A 304 -12.20 -19.81 -8.30
CA LEU A 304 -11.92 -21.05 -9.00
C LEU A 304 -12.96 -21.23 -10.10
N ASN A 305 -12.58 -20.99 -11.35
CA ASN A 305 -13.52 -20.93 -12.48
C ASN A 305 -13.65 -22.28 -13.21
N SER A 306 -12.65 -23.16 -13.08
CA SER A 306 -12.60 -24.49 -13.69
C SER A 306 -12.27 -25.56 -12.66
N ASN A 307 -12.59 -26.81 -12.96
CA ASN A 307 -12.21 -27.97 -12.15
C ASN A 307 -10.68 -28.07 -12.04
N LYS A 308 -9.97 -27.78 -13.14
CA LYS A 308 -8.50 -27.71 -13.16
C LYS A 308 -7.98 -26.63 -12.21
N GLY A 309 -8.58 -25.45 -12.19
CA GLY A 309 -8.25 -24.38 -11.24
C GLY A 309 -8.51 -24.80 -9.79
N ALA A 310 -9.58 -25.56 -9.55
CA ALA A 310 -9.91 -26.04 -8.21
C ALA A 310 -8.97 -27.12 -7.69
N GLU A 311 -8.57 -28.07 -8.54
CA GLU A 311 -7.53 -29.04 -8.21
C GLU A 311 -6.19 -28.34 -7.98
N TYR A 312 -5.84 -27.35 -8.81
CA TYR A 312 -4.60 -26.60 -8.66
C TYR A 312 -4.54 -25.81 -7.36
N PHE A 313 -5.65 -25.23 -6.91
CA PHE A 313 -5.72 -24.48 -5.64
C PHE A 313 -5.32 -25.33 -4.42
N LYS A 314 -5.61 -26.63 -4.42
CA LYS A 314 -5.21 -27.55 -3.34
C LYS A 314 -3.70 -27.56 -3.13
N LYS A 315 -2.90 -27.28 -4.17
CA LYS A 315 -1.44 -27.24 -4.09
C LYS A 315 -0.91 -26.02 -3.32
N ILE A 316 -1.71 -24.99 -3.08
CA ILE A 316 -1.24 -23.74 -2.45
C ILE A 316 -1.74 -23.54 -1.01
N VAL A 317 -2.62 -24.39 -0.50
CA VAL A 317 -3.28 -24.21 0.81
C VAL A 317 -2.29 -24.08 1.96
N ASP A 318 -1.17 -24.80 1.92
CA ASP A 318 -0.13 -24.73 2.95
C ASP A 318 0.65 -23.41 2.94
N ARG A 319 0.58 -22.62 1.87
CA ARG A 319 1.27 -21.32 1.72
C ARG A 319 0.41 -20.14 2.15
N ILE A 320 -0.89 -20.34 2.29
CA ILE A 320 -1.86 -19.28 2.53
C ILE A 320 -2.66 -19.49 3.83
N VAL A 321 -3.07 -18.40 4.46
CA VAL A 321 -4.20 -18.41 5.39
C VAL A 321 -5.41 -17.99 4.57
N TYR A 322 -6.46 -18.81 4.57
CA TYR A 322 -7.61 -18.60 3.71
C TYR A 322 -8.93 -18.88 4.42
N SER A 323 -10.00 -18.31 3.87
CA SER A 323 -11.39 -18.53 4.29
C SER A 323 -12.25 -18.63 3.04
N GLU A 324 -13.13 -19.62 2.98
CA GLU A 324 -14.16 -19.68 1.94
C GLU A 324 -15.13 -18.50 2.13
N THR A 325 -15.59 -17.94 1.01
CA THR A 325 -16.52 -16.81 0.96
C THR A 325 -17.62 -17.08 -0.06
N THR A 326 -18.69 -16.29 -0.06
CA THR A 326 -19.72 -16.39 -1.10
C THR A 326 -19.39 -15.52 -2.31
N PHE A 327 -19.95 -15.89 -3.46
CA PHE A 327 -19.77 -15.14 -4.70
C PHE A 327 -20.43 -13.76 -4.65
N GLU A 328 -21.49 -13.58 -3.88
CA GLU A 328 -22.18 -12.29 -3.72
C GLU A 328 -21.30 -11.29 -2.95
N GLN A 329 -20.65 -11.77 -1.88
CA GLN A 329 -19.69 -10.99 -1.09
C GLN A 329 -18.50 -10.53 -1.95
N PHE A 330 -18.13 -11.32 -2.96
CA PHE A 330 -17.08 -10.99 -3.93
C PHE A 330 -17.46 -9.80 -4.81
N VAL A 331 -18.71 -9.79 -5.31
CA VAL A 331 -19.20 -8.86 -6.33
C VAL A 331 -19.44 -7.45 -5.76
N GLU A 332 -19.90 -7.34 -4.51
CA GLU A 332 -20.23 -6.04 -3.87
C GLU A 332 -19.06 -5.04 -3.93
N GLY A 333 -17.83 -5.53 -3.74
CA GLY A 333 -16.62 -4.71 -3.76
C GLY A 333 -15.93 -4.59 -5.13
N ASN A 334 -16.33 -5.39 -6.12
CA ASN A 334 -15.58 -5.57 -7.36
C ASN A 334 -16.44 -5.34 -8.62
N GLY A 335 -17.05 -4.15 -8.72
CA GLY A 335 -17.85 -3.74 -9.89
C GLY A 335 -17.13 -3.89 -11.24
N ALA A 336 -15.80 -3.78 -11.25
CA ALA A 336 -14.97 -3.98 -12.42
C ALA A 336 -14.97 -5.43 -12.95
N LEU A 337 -15.53 -6.40 -12.23
CA LEU A 337 -15.69 -7.77 -12.71
C LEU A 337 -16.73 -7.86 -13.83
N TYR A 338 -17.87 -7.18 -13.70
CA TYR A 338 -19.03 -7.30 -14.59
C TYR A 338 -19.35 -6.01 -15.35
N LYS A 339 -18.96 -4.84 -14.85
CA LYS A 339 -19.21 -3.56 -15.52
C LYS A 339 -17.99 -3.10 -16.32
N SER A 340 -18.22 -2.69 -17.57
CA SER A 340 -17.26 -1.92 -18.37
C SER A 340 -17.11 -0.49 -17.83
N LEU A 341 -16.05 0.20 -18.24
CA LEU A 341 -15.86 1.59 -17.85
C LEU A 341 -16.89 2.48 -18.57
N ASP A 342 -17.39 3.49 -17.86
CA ASP A 342 -18.15 4.56 -18.49
C ASP A 342 -17.20 5.38 -19.39
N LYS A 343 -17.71 5.86 -20.53
CA LYS A 343 -16.95 6.77 -21.40
C LYS A 343 -16.55 8.04 -20.64
N PRO A 344 -15.36 8.61 -20.90
CA PRO A 344 -14.92 9.80 -20.20
C PRO A 344 -15.77 10.98 -20.63
N THR A 345 -16.02 11.90 -19.70
CA THR A 345 -16.63 13.20 -20.02
C THR A 345 -15.62 14.18 -20.62
N ILE A 346 -14.32 13.90 -20.44
CA ILE A 346 -13.22 14.66 -21.02
C ILE A 346 -13.05 14.28 -22.49
N ASP A 347 -12.94 15.28 -23.36
CA ASP A 347 -12.51 15.08 -24.74
C ASP A 347 -11.06 14.58 -24.78
N ARG A 348 -10.89 13.35 -25.23
CA ARG A 348 -9.60 12.66 -25.23
C ARG A 348 -8.64 13.31 -26.22
N VAL A 349 -9.10 13.68 -27.41
CA VAL A 349 -8.25 14.24 -28.46
C VAL A 349 -7.58 15.51 -27.94
N SER A 350 -8.37 16.42 -27.37
CA SER A 350 -7.83 17.63 -26.74
C SER A 350 -6.87 17.31 -25.59
N LEU A 351 -7.21 16.35 -24.72
CA LEU A 351 -6.34 15.98 -23.60
C LEU A 351 -4.97 15.47 -24.07
N PHE A 352 -4.91 14.63 -25.10
CA PHE A 352 -3.64 14.08 -25.61
C PHE A 352 -2.84 15.11 -26.42
N ASN A 353 -3.52 16.00 -27.17
CA ASN A 353 -2.85 17.12 -27.84
C ASN A 353 -2.25 18.10 -26.82
N ASP A 354 -2.98 18.41 -25.75
CA ASP A 354 -2.48 19.25 -24.67
C ASP A 354 -1.34 18.59 -23.89
N LEU A 355 -1.38 17.27 -23.73
CA LEU A 355 -0.29 16.51 -23.12
C LEU A 355 1.00 16.68 -23.93
N ASP A 356 0.92 16.57 -25.26
CA ASP A 356 2.07 16.75 -26.16
C ASP A 356 2.58 18.19 -26.19
N THR A 357 1.65 19.15 -26.16
CA THR A 357 1.99 20.57 -26.31
C THR A 357 2.49 21.19 -25.00
N TYR A 358 1.87 20.86 -23.87
CA TYR A 358 2.06 21.56 -22.59
C TYR A 358 2.52 20.66 -21.45
N GLY A 359 2.52 19.33 -21.62
CA GLY A 359 2.98 18.36 -20.64
C GLY A 359 1.98 17.98 -19.54
N PHE A 360 2.40 17.04 -18.69
CA PHE A 360 1.52 16.37 -17.72
C PHE A 360 0.94 17.30 -16.64
N ASP A 361 1.76 18.23 -16.13
CA ASP A 361 1.33 19.20 -15.11
C ASP A 361 0.19 20.11 -15.62
N TYR A 362 0.22 20.46 -16.91
CA TYR A 362 -0.82 21.27 -17.53
C TYR A 362 -2.14 20.51 -17.61
N ILE A 363 -2.13 19.28 -18.14
CA ILE A 363 -3.37 18.49 -18.25
C ILE A 363 -3.95 18.16 -16.87
N THR A 364 -3.10 18.03 -15.85
CA THR A 364 -3.53 17.83 -14.47
C THR A 364 -4.32 19.03 -13.96
N ARG A 365 -3.82 20.27 -14.16
CA ARG A 365 -4.53 21.49 -13.76
C ARG A 365 -5.82 21.73 -14.55
N LYS A 366 -5.81 21.41 -15.85
CA LYS A 366 -6.94 21.69 -16.75
C LYS A 366 -8.07 20.66 -16.63
N TYR A 367 -7.74 19.37 -16.69
CA TYR A 367 -8.74 18.31 -16.88
C TYR A 367 -9.12 17.57 -15.59
N PHE A 368 -8.20 17.44 -14.64
CA PHE A 368 -8.44 16.73 -13.38
C PHE A 368 -7.76 17.42 -12.18
N PRO A 369 -8.04 18.73 -11.96
CA PRO A 369 -7.46 19.46 -10.84
C PRO A 369 -7.86 18.81 -9.52
N LEU A 370 -7.03 19.02 -8.50
CA LEU A 370 -7.39 18.67 -7.14
C LEU A 370 -8.47 19.65 -6.65
N VAL A 371 -9.73 19.37 -6.98
CA VAL A 371 -10.86 20.25 -6.63
C VAL A 371 -11.44 19.82 -5.29
N GLU A 372 -11.17 20.56 -4.22
CA GLU A 372 -11.99 20.51 -3.00
C GLU A 372 -13.33 21.24 -3.23
N LYS A 373 -14.18 20.77 -4.15
CA LYS A 373 -15.58 21.25 -4.21
C LYS A 373 -16.34 20.63 -3.04
N MET A 374 -16.22 21.26 -1.87
CA MET A 374 -16.93 20.83 -0.67
C MET A 374 -18.39 21.27 -0.76
N SER A 375 -19.31 20.29 -0.82
CA SER A 375 -20.73 20.55 -0.64
C SER A 375 -21.01 21.21 0.71
N LEU A 376 -22.11 21.96 0.85
CA LEU A 376 -22.51 22.59 2.12
C LEU A 376 -22.56 21.58 3.26
N LYS A 377 -23.13 20.38 3.01
CA LYS A 377 -23.15 19.26 3.95
C LYS A 377 -21.75 18.85 4.41
N ARG A 378 -20.76 18.82 3.50
CA ARG A 378 -19.37 18.49 3.82
C ARG A 378 -18.66 19.63 4.56
N LYS A 379 -18.98 20.89 4.25
CA LYS A 379 -18.49 22.08 4.99
C LYS A 379 -18.97 22.05 6.44
N VAL A 380 -20.28 21.88 6.64
CA VAL A 380 -20.89 21.76 7.98
C VAL A 380 -20.30 20.57 8.73
N ARG A 381 -20.20 19.39 8.10
CA ARG A 381 -19.56 18.23 8.72
C ARG A 381 -18.10 18.48 9.10
N ARG A 382 -17.33 19.19 8.27
CA ARG A 382 -15.93 19.54 8.59
C ARG A 382 -15.84 20.49 9.79
N LEU A 383 -16.74 21.47 9.87
CA LEU A 383 -16.80 22.41 11.00
C LEU A 383 -17.20 21.72 12.31
N LEU A 384 -18.17 20.80 12.25
CA LEU A 384 -18.66 20.07 13.43
C LEU A 384 -17.77 18.90 13.83
N LYS A 385 -17.00 18.31 12.91
CA LYS A 385 -16.18 17.11 13.14
C LYS A 385 -15.26 17.22 14.37
N PRO A 386 -14.47 18.30 14.58
CA PRO A 386 -13.61 18.41 15.75
C PRO A 386 -14.40 18.34 17.08
N TYR A 387 -15.57 18.98 17.13
CA TYR A 387 -16.43 18.99 18.30
C TYR A 387 -17.13 17.64 18.53
N ALA A 388 -17.59 17.00 17.45
CA ALA A 388 -18.17 15.65 17.52
C ALA A 388 -17.14 14.61 17.97
N LEU A 389 -15.90 14.68 17.47
CA LEU A 389 -14.80 13.83 17.91
C LEU A 389 -14.43 14.08 19.36
N LEU A 390 -14.42 15.35 19.80
CA LEU A 390 -14.18 15.71 21.20
C LEU A 390 -15.24 15.08 22.12
N LEU A 391 -16.53 15.25 21.79
CA LEU A 391 -17.64 14.65 22.53
C LEU A 391 -17.54 13.12 22.57
N LEU A 392 -17.26 12.49 21.43
CA LEU A 392 -17.14 11.04 21.33
C LEU A 392 -15.97 10.49 22.18
N ARG A 393 -14.87 11.23 22.29
CA ARG A 393 -13.69 10.79 23.05
C ARG A 393 -13.79 11.08 24.56
N LEU A 394 -14.38 12.21 24.98
CA LEU A 394 -14.55 12.54 26.40
C LEU A 394 -15.79 11.87 27.03
N GLY A 395 -16.80 11.56 26.22
CA GLY A 395 -18.10 11.11 26.70
C GLY A 395 -18.79 12.18 27.56
N PHE A 396 -19.61 11.74 28.51
CA PHE A 396 -20.47 12.60 29.34
C PHE A 396 -20.02 12.71 30.81
N SER A 397 -18.80 12.29 31.15
CA SER A 397 -18.35 12.26 32.54
C SER A 397 -17.89 13.65 33.02
N PRO A 398 -18.54 14.26 34.03
CA PRO A 398 -18.20 15.61 34.48
C PRO A 398 -16.75 15.73 34.97
N SER A 399 -16.23 14.70 35.63
CA SER A 399 -14.85 14.68 36.12
C SER A 399 -13.82 14.70 35.00
N ILE A 400 -14.08 14.02 33.88
CA ILE A 400 -13.22 14.03 32.69
C ILE A 400 -13.24 15.41 32.03
N TRP A 401 -14.43 16.03 31.91
CA TRP A 401 -14.58 17.39 31.39
C TRP A 401 -13.83 18.43 32.22
N LEU A 402 -13.93 18.37 33.56
CA LEU A 402 -13.19 19.24 34.46
C LEU A 402 -11.67 19.10 34.27
N LYS A 403 -11.17 17.86 34.17
CA LYS A 403 -9.74 17.60 33.89
C LYS A 403 -9.33 18.16 32.53
N PHE A 404 -10.14 17.92 31.50
CA PHE A 404 -9.91 18.41 30.15
C PHE A 404 -9.80 19.95 30.11
N LEU A 405 -10.70 20.65 30.79
CA LEU A 405 -10.67 22.11 30.86
C LEU A 405 -9.43 22.61 31.61
N LYS A 406 -9.12 22.01 32.77
CA LYS A 406 -7.95 22.38 33.59
C LYS A 406 -6.62 22.21 32.86
N ILE A 407 -6.44 21.13 32.10
CA ILE A 407 -5.17 20.86 31.41
C ILE A 407 -5.02 21.70 30.13
N ASN A 408 -6.08 21.81 29.31
CA ASN A 408 -5.99 22.41 27.99
C ASN A 408 -6.11 23.93 27.96
N PHE A 409 -6.78 24.54 28.94
CA PHE A 409 -7.04 25.99 28.96
C PHE A 409 -6.31 26.74 30.10
N ARG A 410 -5.25 26.14 30.64
CA ARG A 410 -4.32 26.85 31.53
C ARG A 410 -3.55 27.92 30.74
N LYS A 411 -3.13 29.00 31.42
CA LYS A 411 -2.40 30.15 30.83
C LYS A 411 -1.23 29.76 29.90
N HIS A 412 -0.48 28.71 30.25
CA HIS A 412 0.71 28.26 29.53
C HIS A 412 0.50 26.97 28.72
N THR A 413 -0.75 26.59 28.44
CA THR A 413 -1.08 25.51 27.50
C THR A 413 -1.56 26.10 26.17
N LYS A 414 -0.86 25.82 25.07
CA LYS A 414 -1.31 26.16 23.72
C LYS A 414 -2.17 25.03 23.17
N SER A 415 -3.48 25.25 23.07
CA SER A 415 -4.45 24.27 22.59
C SER A 415 -5.45 24.90 21.60
N SER A 416 -6.12 24.06 20.80
CA SER A 416 -7.18 24.49 19.88
C SER A 416 -8.15 23.35 19.58
N ILE A 417 -9.42 23.50 19.94
CA ILE A 417 -10.46 22.51 19.61
C ILE A 417 -10.62 22.42 18.09
N LYS A 418 -10.67 23.55 17.38
CA LYS A 418 -10.89 23.59 15.92
C LYS A 418 -9.79 22.86 15.13
N LYS A 419 -8.55 22.93 15.62
CA LYS A 419 -7.39 22.26 14.98
C LYS A 419 -7.12 20.86 15.55
N GLU A 420 -7.92 20.37 16.50
CA GLU A 420 -7.70 19.10 17.20
C GLU A 420 -6.38 19.07 18.01
N TYR A 421 -6.00 20.20 18.60
CA TYR A 421 -4.78 20.39 19.37
C TYR A 421 -5.10 20.41 20.87
N TYR A 422 -5.34 19.23 21.46
CA TYR A 422 -5.66 19.12 22.88
C TYR A 422 -5.29 17.76 23.46
N ILE A 423 -5.11 17.71 24.77
CA ILE A 423 -4.95 16.49 25.56
C ILE A 423 -6.34 15.96 25.92
N ILE A 424 -6.55 14.65 25.74
CA ILE A 424 -7.76 13.94 26.13
C ILE A 424 -7.43 13.10 27.37
N PRO A 425 -7.86 13.51 28.58
CA PRO A 425 -7.62 12.74 29.78
C PRO A 425 -8.61 11.57 29.93
N SER A 426 -8.20 10.52 30.63
CA SER A 426 -9.10 9.48 31.15
C SER A 426 -9.47 9.71 32.62
N LYS A 427 -10.33 8.85 33.19
CA LYS A 427 -10.80 8.97 34.58
C LYS A 427 -9.65 8.87 35.58
N SER A 428 -8.70 7.98 35.34
CA SER A 428 -7.55 7.71 36.22
C SER A 428 -6.36 8.66 36.04
N THR A 429 -6.46 9.67 35.18
CA THR A 429 -5.37 10.64 34.98
C THR A 429 -5.14 11.54 36.18
N VAL A 430 -3.88 11.82 36.47
CA VAL A 430 -3.43 12.75 37.52
C VAL A 430 -2.46 13.75 36.90
N PHE A 431 -2.72 15.03 37.10
CA PHE A 431 -1.89 16.12 36.59
C PHE A 431 -1.38 16.94 37.77
N ASP A 432 -0.07 16.93 37.99
CA ASP A 432 0.64 17.79 38.94
C ASP A 432 1.55 18.72 38.15
N ILE A 433 1.06 19.93 37.83
CA ILE A 433 1.71 20.79 36.84
C ILE A 433 1.89 22.17 37.44
N HIS A 434 3.16 22.56 37.61
CA HIS A 434 3.51 23.89 38.09
C HIS A 434 2.93 24.97 37.16
N PRO A 435 2.41 26.10 37.68
CA PRO A 435 1.78 27.14 36.86
C PRO A 435 2.64 27.68 35.71
N SER A 436 3.97 27.72 35.88
CA SER A 436 4.91 28.20 34.86
C SER A 436 5.25 27.16 33.78
N ALA A 437 4.81 25.91 33.92
CA ALA A 437 5.15 24.83 33.00
C ALA A 437 4.38 24.98 31.68
N ILE A 438 5.09 24.80 30.56
CA ILE A 438 4.58 25.07 29.21
C ILE A 438 4.17 23.77 28.54
N ILE A 439 2.97 23.76 27.95
CA ILE A 439 2.49 22.65 27.10
C ILE A 439 2.17 23.22 25.72
N ASP A 440 2.84 22.71 24.68
CA ASP A 440 2.60 23.10 23.29
C ASP A 440 2.05 21.90 22.50
N ILE A 441 0.80 22.00 22.03
CA ILE A 441 0.09 20.89 21.40
C ILE A 441 -0.15 21.22 19.93
N LYS A 442 0.41 20.41 19.04
CA LYS A 442 0.17 20.47 17.58
C LYS A 442 -0.57 19.25 17.05
N LYS A 443 -0.88 18.27 17.91
CA LYS A 443 -1.69 17.10 17.58
C LYS A 443 -2.41 16.59 18.83
N THR A 444 -3.60 16.01 18.67
CA THR A 444 -4.33 15.44 19.80
C THR A 444 -3.47 14.38 20.51
N PHE A 445 -3.44 14.46 21.84
CA PHE A 445 -2.74 13.52 22.71
C PHE A 445 -3.75 12.83 23.64
N ILE A 446 -4.03 11.55 23.41
CA ILE A 446 -4.84 10.73 24.31
C ILE A 446 -3.96 10.28 25.48
N TYR A 447 -4.32 10.71 26.69
CA TYR A 447 -3.55 10.50 27.92
C TYR A 447 -4.26 9.54 28.87
N GLY A 448 -3.73 8.32 28.99
CA GLY A 448 -4.22 7.29 29.90
C GLY A 448 -5.40 6.47 29.35
N ASN A 449 -5.41 6.15 28.06
CA ASN A 449 -6.48 5.37 27.41
C ASN A 449 -6.74 4.02 28.11
N GLU A 450 -7.92 3.88 28.71
CA GLU A 450 -8.36 2.71 29.49
C GLU A 450 -9.01 1.66 28.57
N THR A 451 -8.29 0.59 28.24
CA THR A 451 -8.81 -0.49 27.35
C THR A 451 -9.51 -1.62 28.09
N VAL A 452 -9.42 -1.66 29.43
CA VAL A 452 -10.02 -2.70 30.28
C VAL A 452 -11.10 -2.04 31.13
N ARG A 453 -12.35 -2.46 30.95
CA ARG A 453 -13.49 -1.89 31.68
C ARG A 453 -13.33 -2.15 33.18
N GLY A 454 -13.41 -1.09 33.98
CA GLY A 454 -13.37 -1.18 35.45
C GLY A 454 -11.98 -1.10 36.07
N LEU A 455 -10.91 -1.34 35.31
CA LEU A 455 -9.53 -1.22 35.79
C LEU A 455 -9.15 0.25 35.99
N ARG A 456 -8.62 0.60 37.17
CA ARG A 456 -8.20 1.95 37.53
C ARG A 456 -6.72 1.97 37.92
N ILE A 457 -5.84 2.14 36.94
CA ILE A 457 -4.42 2.38 37.18
C ILE A 457 -4.12 3.84 36.83
N PRO A 458 -3.61 4.65 37.77
CA PRO A 458 -3.32 6.05 37.53
C PRO A 458 -2.36 6.26 36.35
N THR A 459 -2.60 7.33 35.60
CA THR A 459 -1.65 7.83 34.59
C THR A 459 -1.25 9.23 35.01
N ALA A 460 0.00 9.42 35.43
CA ALA A 460 0.44 10.66 36.05
C ALA A 460 1.33 11.48 35.10
N LEU A 461 1.14 12.79 35.09
CA LEU A 461 2.05 13.77 34.52
C LEU A 461 2.44 14.75 35.61
N ARG A 462 3.73 14.77 35.97
CA ARG A 462 4.32 15.75 36.88
C ARG A 462 5.24 16.70 36.10
N MET A 463 5.07 18.00 36.30
CA MET A 463 5.86 19.04 35.64
C MET A 463 6.28 20.11 36.63
N GLU A 464 7.58 20.30 36.83
CA GLU A 464 8.13 21.34 37.70
C GLU A 464 8.19 22.72 37.02
N LYS A 465 8.69 23.73 37.76
CA LYS A 465 8.88 25.08 37.25
C LYS A 465 9.74 25.10 35.98
N HIS A 466 9.37 25.97 35.05
CA HIS A 466 10.03 26.21 33.76
C HIS A 466 10.22 24.99 32.82
N THR A 467 9.52 23.88 33.07
CA THR A 467 9.57 22.69 32.21
C THR A 467 8.69 22.82 30.97
N LYS A 468 8.95 21.99 29.95
CA LYS A 468 8.23 22.01 28.67
C LYS A 468 7.81 20.63 28.21
N LEU A 469 6.54 20.50 27.83
CA LEU A 469 5.99 19.35 27.10
C LEU A 469 5.55 19.81 25.71
N ILE A 470 6.08 19.18 24.66
CA ILE A 470 5.75 19.51 23.28
C ILE A 470 5.22 18.27 22.57
N ILE A 471 4.01 18.37 22.01
CA ILE A 471 3.39 17.35 21.15
C ILE A 471 3.41 17.88 19.72
N HIS A 472 4.24 17.30 18.85
CA HIS A 472 4.31 17.72 17.46
C HIS A 472 3.33 16.94 16.57
N ASP A 473 2.98 17.56 15.44
CA ASP A 473 2.29 16.85 14.36
C ASP A 473 3.30 16.06 13.54
N GLY A 474 2.85 14.97 12.94
CA GLY A 474 3.67 14.01 12.22
C GLY A 474 3.05 13.65 10.87
N PRO A 475 3.85 13.06 9.96
CA PRO A 475 3.35 12.62 8.66
C PRO A 475 2.29 11.52 8.83
N ILE A 476 1.52 11.26 7.78
CA ILE A 476 0.61 10.11 7.75
C ILE A 476 1.39 8.81 7.97
N THR A 477 0.90 7.97 8.88
CA THR A 477 1.49 6.66 9.17
C THR A 477 0.63 5.54 8.60
N ARG A 478 1.09 4.28 8.72
CA ARG A 478 0.29 3.09 8.41
C ARG A 478 -1.06 3.04 9.13
N TYR A 479 -1.17 3.69 10.27
CA TYR A 479 -2.39 3.74 11.07
C TYR A 479 -3.23 4.98 10.78
N GLY A 480 -2.81 5.84 9.83
CA GLY A 480 -3.44 7.11 9.52
C GLY A 480 -2.76 8.29 10.22
N ILE A 481 -3.46 9.43 10.24
CA ILE A 481 -3.03 10.65 10.94
C ILE A 481 -3.66 10.67 12.34
N GLU A 482 -3.39 9.62 13.10
CA GLU A 482 -4.02 9.34 14.39
C GLU A 482 -3.44 10.20 15.52
N PRO A 483 -4.19 10.45 16.59
CA PRO A 483 -3.65 11.07 17.80
C PRO A 483 -2.52 10.21 18.38
N TYR A 484 -1.64 10.85 19.15
CA TYR A 484 -0.75 10.10 20.02
C TYR A 484 -1.58 9.37 21.07
N ASN A 485 -1.39 8.05 21.21
CA ASN A 485 -2.18 7.23 22.12
C ASN A 485 -1.30 6.65 23.24
N LEU A 486 -1.41 7.22 24.44
CA LEU A 486 -0.80 6.70 25.66
C LEU A 486 -1.85 5.91 26.45
N ARG A 487 -1.61 4.61 26.64
CA ARG A 487 -2.45 3.78 27.51
C ARG A 487 -2.22 4.07 28.99
N TYR A 488 -3.13 3.55 29.82
CA TYR A 488 -3.12 3.72 31.27
C TYR A 488 -1.82 3.25 31.95
N GLY A 489 -1.57 3.71 33.18
CA GLY A 489 -0.43 3.27 34.00
C GLY A 489 0.88 3.96 33.71
N ALA A 490 0.89 5.03 32.91
CA ALA A 490 2.11 5.77 32.63
C ALA A 490 2.50 6.72 33.76
N TYR A 491 3.79 6.91 33.99
CA TYR A 491 4.35 7.86 34.94
C TYR A 491 5.39 8.74 34.22
N ILE A 492 5.02 9.99 33.95
CA ILE A 492 5.88 10.95 33.23
C ILE A 492 6.23 12.09 34.18
N GLU A 493 7.52 12.28 34.42
CA GLU A 493 8.06 13.41 35.19
C GLU A 493 8.95 14.27 34.29
N ILE A 494 8.69 15.58 34.33
CA ILE A 494 9.55 16.60 33.72
C ILE A 494 9.99 17.53 34.84
N VAL A 495 11.29 17.57 35.10
CA VAL A 495 11.91 18.24 36.25
C VAL A 495 13.04 19.15 35.78
N ASN A 496 13.61 19.97 36.69
CA ASN A 496 14.84 20.75 36.43
C ASN A 496 14.81 21.66 35.19
N GLY A 497 13.62 22.09 34.75
CA GLY A 497 13.46 22.90 33.52
C GLY A 497 13.60 22.11 32.21
N GLY A 498 13.58 20.77 32.28
CA GLY A 498 13.72 19.89 31.12
C GLY A 498 12.61 20.02 30.07
N GLN A 499 12.88 19.46 28.89
CA GLN A 499 11.96 19.48 27.75
C GLN A 499 11.70 18.07 27.20
N LEU A 500 10.45 17.62 27.29
CA LEU A 500 9.96 16.40 26.64
C LEU A 500 9.25 16.74 25.32
N THR A 501 9.69 16.13 24.24
CA THR A 501 9.12 16.29 22.90
C THR A 501 8.62 14.95 22.38
N LEU A 502 7.35 14.87 21.99
CA LEU A 502 6.69 13.66 21.48
C LEU A 502 6.14 13.91 20.07
N GLY A 503 6.62 13.14 19.09
CA GLY A 503 6.00 12.99 17.76
C GLY A 503 4.80 12.04 17.81
N GLN A 504 4.12 11.82 16.68
CA GLN A 504 2.98 10.89 16.61
C GLN A 504 3.41 9.46 16.97
N GLY A 505 2.59 8.69 17.70
CA GLY A 505 3.00 7.36 18.16
C GLY A 505 1.99 6.70 19.08
N ALA A 506 2.39 5.56 19.66
CA ALA A 506 1.61 4.93 20.71
C ALA A 506 2.48 4.25 21.76
N ALA A 507 2.04 4.33 23.00
CA ALA A 507 2.61 3.61 24.13
C ALA A 507 1.58 2.71 24.79
N ASN A 508 2.00 1.48 25.08
CA ASN A 508 1.19 0.53 25.84
C ASN A 508 1.22 0.87 27.34
N VAL A 509 0.69 -0.04 28.16
CA VAL A 509 0.56 0.14 29.60
C VAL A 509 1.93 0.29 30.28
N GLY A 510 2.06 1.20 31.26
CA GLY A 510 3.23 1.25 32.14
C GLY A 510 4.43 2.05 31.64
N LEU A 511 4.26 2.95 30.67
CA LEU A 511 5.36 3.81 30.21
C LEU A 511 5.90 4.68 31.35
N THR A 512 7.22 4.67 31.56
CA THR A 512 7.89 5.56 32.52
C THR A 512 8.84 6.49 31.77
N ILE A 513 8.70 7.80 31.98
CA ILE A 513 9.61 8.81 31.42
C ILE A 513 10.11 9.72 32.54
N MET A 514 11.44 9.84 32.66
CA MET A 514 12.10 10.81 33.53
C MET A 514 12.90 11.79 32.67
N CYS A 515 12.42 13.03 32.56
CA CYS A 515 13.03 14.08 31.75
C CYS A 515 13.50 15.26 32.62
N ALA A 516 14.81 15.43 32.76
CA ALA A 516 15.43 16.55 33.47
C ALA A 516 16.14 17.54 32.53
N GLU A 517 16.57 17.10 31.35
CA GLU A 517 17.28 17.94 30.38
C GLU A 517 16.50 18.01 29.06
N ARG A 518 16.50 16.91 28.29
CA ARG A 518 15.82 16.81 27.01
C ARG A 518 15.61 15.37 26.60
N ILE A 519 14.35 15.02 26.36
CA ILE A 519 13.97 13.77 25.69
C ILE A 519 13.19 14.11 24.43
N THR A 520 13.64 13.59 23.29
CA THR A 520 12.96 13.75 22.00
C THR A 520 12.56 12.38 21.47
N ILE A 521 11.27 12.19 21.20
CA ILE A 521 10.72 10.99 20.59
C ILE A 521 10.11 11.37 19.25
N GLY A 522 10.58 10.73 18.18
CA GLY A 522 10.14 10.95 16.81
C GLY A 522 8.72 10.48 16.52
N ASN A 523 8.40 10.41 15.23
CA ASN A 523 7.12 9.98 14.70
C ASN A 523 7.07 8.46 14.48
N ASN A 524 5.87 7.90 14.54
CA ASN A 524 5.57 6.48 14.47
C ASN A 524 6.37 5.60 15.44
N VAL A 525 6.76 6.14 16.60
CA VAL A 525 7.38 5.34 17.66
C VAL A 525 6.33 4.48 18.35
N ARG A 526 6.61 3.18 18.46
CA ARG A 526 5.74 2.20 19.13
C ARG A 526 6.43 1.70 20.38
N MET A 527 5.75 1.82 21.51
CA MET A 527 6.28 1.39 22.79
C MET A 527 5.42 0.28 23.37
N GLY A 528 6.07 -0.83 23.70
CA GLY A 528 5.50 -1.98 24.38
C GLY A 528 5.07 -1.64 25.81
N ARG A 529 4.79 -2.67 26.60
CA ARG A 529 4.43 -2.47 28.02
C ARG A 529 5.69 -2.15 28.83
N ASN A 530 5.56 -1.35 29.88
CA ASN A 530 6.61 -1.13 30.87
C ASN A 530 7.95 -0.64 30.28
N VAL A 531 7.90 0.18 29.23
CA VAL A 531 9.09 0.82 28.67
C VAL A 531 9.54 1.95 29.61
N SER A 532 10.84 2.06 29.85
CA SER A 532 11.44 3.10 30.68
C SER A 532 12.42 3.95 29.87
N ILE A 533 12.27 5.27 29.90
CA ILE A 533 13.14 6.22 29.20
C ILE A 533 13.59 7.28 30.20
N ARG A 534 14.90 7.48 30.34
CA ARG A 534 15.43 8.49 31.26
C ARG A 534 16.64 9.21 30.68
N ASP A 535 16.66 10.53 30.79
CA ASP A 535 17.82 11.38 30.51
C ASP A 535 18.59 11.75 31.80
N TRP A 536 18.11 11.31 32.96
CA TRP A 536 18.72 11.60 34.26
C TRP A 536 18.48 10.48 35.28
N ASN A 537 19.52 10.20 36.08
CA ASN A 537 19.52 9.11 37.05
C ASN A 537 19.12 9.52 38.48
N GLY A 538 18.86 10.80 38.73
CA GLY A 538 18.56 11.33 40.06
C GLY A 538 19.75 12.11 40.65
N SER A 539 19.59 12.57 41.89
CA SER A 539 20.63 13.29 42.63
C SER A 539 21.67 12.37 43.27
N HIS A 540 21.73 11.11 42.84
CA HIS A 540 22.69 10.14 43.35
C HIS A 540 24.08 10.41 42.79
N VAL A 541 25.10 10.30 43.65
CA VAL A 541 26.49 10.53 43.28
C VAL A 541 27.19 9.19 43.14
N ILE A 542 27.77 8.95 41.96
CA ILE A 542 28.69 7.85 41.71
C ILE A 542 30.03 8.46 41.37
N ILE A 543 31.07 8.10 42.12
CA ILE A 543 32.44 8.56 41.89
C ILE A 543 33.06 7.67 40.81
N SER A 544 32.96 8.08 39.54
CA SER A 544 33.54 7.38 38.40
C SER A 544 33.63 8.30 37.18
N ASP A 545 34.79 8.31 36.51
CA ASP A 545 35.03 9.11 35.30
C ASP A 545 34.19 8.65 34.09
N THR A 546 33.63 7.44 34.15
CA THR A 546 32.86 6.82 33.06
C THR A 546 31.35 6.88 33.28
N TYR A 547 30.89 7.26 34.48
CA TYR A 547 29.48 7.31 34.80
C TYR A 547 28.83 8.61 34.33
N LYS A 548 27.84 8.50 33.44
CA LYS A 548 26.99 9.62 33.05
C LYS A 548 25.71 9.63 33.89
N ASN A 549 25.59 10.60 34.80
CA ASN A 549 24.38 10.76 35.61
C ASN A 549 23.19 11.33 34.80
N GLY A 550 23.48 12.03 33.71
CA GLY A 550 22.47 12.56 32.81
C GLY A 550 23.01 12.79 31.40
N GLY A 551 22.10 13.05 30.48
CA GLY A 551 22.38 13.40 29.10
C GLY A 551 21.14 13.20 28.22
N PRO A 552 20.99 14.02 27.16
CA PRO A 552 19.78 14.03 26.36
C PRO A 552 19.53 12.69 25.68
N VAL A 553 18.27 12.27 25.61
CA VAL A 553 17.85 11.06 24.89
C VAL A 553 17.12 11.45 23.62
N THR A 554 17.54 10.86 22.49
CA THR A 554 16.89 11.08 21.20
C THR A 554 16.44 9.73 20.63
N ILE A 555 15.17 9.62 20.29
CA ILE A 555 14.59 8.44 19.65
C ILE A 555 14.07 8.90 18.29
N GLY A 556 14.61 8.32 17.22
CA GLY A 556 14.25 8.65 15.84
C GLY A 556 12.84 8.23 15.45
N ASP A 557 12.55 8.42 14.16
CA ASP A 557 11.28 8.05 13.56
C ASP A 557 11.19 6.53 13.35
N GLN A 558 9.98 5.98 13.37
CA GLN A 558 9.74 4.55 13.12
C GLN A 558 10.59 3.66 14.06
N VAL A 559 10.70 3.98 15.34
CA VAL A 559 11.37 3.11 16.33
C VAL A 559 10.36 2.20 17.05
N TRP A 560 10.70 0.92 17.24
CA TRP A 560 9.92 0.02 18.09
C TRP A 560 10.67 -0.33 19.37
N LEU A 561 10.17 0.17 20.49
CA LEU A 561 10.61 -0.18 21.83
C LEU A 561 9.75 -1.35 22.33
N CYS A 562 10.30 -2.56 22.37
CA CYS A 562 9.56 -3.73 22.86
C CYS A 562 9.37 -3.69 24.38
N THR A 563 8.49 -4.56 24.88
CA THR A 563 8.10 -4.62 26.29
C THR A 563 9.31 -4.66 27.24
N GLY A 564 9.29 -3.82 28.26
CA GLY A 564 10.25 -3.84 29.37
C GLY A 564 11.63 -3.26 29.05
N CYS A 565 11.87 -2.73 27.85
CA CYS A 565 13.17 -2.16 27.54
C CYS A 565 13.42 -0.85 28.30
N THR A 566 14.68 -0.58 28.62
CA THR A 566 15.13 0.62 29.32
C THR A 566 16.14 1.39 28.48
N ILE A 567 15.91 2.69 28.29
CA ILE A 567 16.81 3.60 27.58
C ILE A 567 17.52 4.48 28.61
N LEU A 568 18.85 4.39 28.68
CA LEU A 568 19.67 5.15 29.63
C LEU A 568 20.04 6.56 29.13
N PRO A 569 20.53 7.44 30.04
CA PRO A 569 20.89 8.81 29.68
C PRO A 569 21.94 8.90 28.57
N GLY A 570 21.79 9.90 27.70
CA GLY A 570 22.74 10.22 26.64
C GLY A 570 22.65 9.31 25.40
N VAL A 571 21.61 8.48 25.28
CA VAL A 571 21.44 7.54 24.16
C VAL A 571 20.66 8.17 23.01
N THR A 572 21.16 7.96 21.79
CA THR A 572 20.47 8.20 20.53
C THR A 572 20.08 6.88 19.87
N ILE A 573 18.80 6.70 19.55
CA ILE A 573 18.27 5.56 18.78
C ILE A 573 17.91 6.06 17.39
N GLY A 574 18.58 5.53 16.36
CA GLY A 574 18.36 5.89 14.97
C GLY A 574 17.03 5.39 14.40
N ASP A 575 16.63 6.00 13.29
CA ASP A 575 15.35 5.72 12.63
C ASP A 575 15.18 4.23 12.27
N GLY A 576 13.96 3.71 12.38
CA GLY A 576 13.67 2.33 11.97
C GLY A 576 14.23 1.25 12.91
N ALA A 577 14.91 1.60 14.01
CA ALA A 577 15.49 0.65 14.93
C ALA A 577 14.44 -0.09 15.77
N VAL A 578 14.81 -1.27 16.26
CA VAL A 578 14.00 -2.09 17.17
C VAL A 578 14.83 -2.41 18.41
N VAL A 579 14.30 -2.08 19.58
CA VAL A 579 14.87 -2.47 20.87
C VAL A 579 14.07 -3.66 21.38
N ALA A 580 14.70 -4.83 21.51
CA ALA A 580 14.04 -6.07 21.91
C ALA A 580 13.53 -6.02 23.36
N ALA A 581 12.69 -6.99 23.70
CA ALA A 581 12.07 -7.05 25.02
C ALA A 581 13.13 -7.15 26.13
N ASN A 582 12.92 -6.40 27.22
CA ASN A 582 13.79 -6.32 28.40
C ASN A 582 15.24 -5.91 28.10
N ALA A 583 15.53 -5.31 26.94
CA ALA A 583 16.87 -4.81 26.63
C ALA A 583 17.19 -3.53 27.42
N VAL A 584 18.46 -3.37 27.83
CA VAL A 584 18.96 -2.16 28.50
C VAL A 584 19.93 -1.45 27.57
N VAL A 585 19.49 -0.35 26.97
CA VAL A 585 20.25 0.39 25.98
C VAL A 585 21.15 1.40 26.69
N THR A 586 22.45 1.14 26.63
CA THR A 586 23.49 1.94 27.31
C THR A 586 24.36 2.75 26.35
N LYS A 587 24.19 2.56 25.05
CA LYS A 587 24.93 3.21 23.96
C LYS A 587 23.99 3.48 22.78
N ASP A 588 24.41 4.37 21.90
CA ASP A 588 23.67 4.71 20.68
C ASP A 588 23.37 3.48 19.82
N VAL A 589 22.19 3.49 19.20
CA VAL A 589 21.68 2.42 18.35
C VAL A 589 21.61 2.95 16.92
N PRO A 590 22.36 2.37 15.96
CA PRO A 590 22.30 2.81 14.57
C PRO A 590 20.90 2.62 13.96
N PRO A 591 20.52 3.43 12.95
CA PRO A 591 19.26 3.25 12.23
C PRO A 591 19.12 1.84 11.65
N HIS A 592 17.88 1.35 11.54
CA HIS A 592 17.55 0.06 10.94
C HIS A 592 18.26 -1.16 11.56
N THR A 593 18.55 -1.09 12.86
CA THR A 593 19.14 -2.22 13.62
C THR A 593 18.16 -2.79 14.65
N LEU A 594 18.29 -4.08 14.93
CA LEU A 594 17.67 -4.76 16.05
C LEU A 594 18.71 -4.94 17.16
N VAL A 595 18.47 -4.39 18.34
CA VAL A 595 19.33 -4.58 19.52
C VAL A 595 18.62 -5.38 20.60
N ALA A 596 19.36 -6.20 21.35
CA ALA A 596 18.84 -6.98 22.47
C ALA A 596 19.88 -7.20 23.57
N GLY A 597 19.43 -7.54 24.78
CA GLY A 597 20.29 -7.83 25.94
C GLY A 597 20.46 -6.66 26.91
N ALA A 598 21.17 -6.90 28.01
CA ALA A 598 21.50 -5.93 29.04
C ALA A 598 22.98 -6.10 29.46
N PRO A 599 23.92 -5.29 28.92
CA PRO A 599 23.69 -4.19 27.99
C PRO A 599 23.26 -4.66 26.60
N ALA A 600 22.46 -3.84 25.91
CA ALA A 600 21.97 -4.14 24.58
C ALA A 600 23.11 -4.17 23.54
N LYS A 601 23.08 -5.16 22.65
CA LYS A 601 24.00 -5.33 21.53
C LYS A 601 23.22 -5.52 20.23
N THR A 602 23.80 -5.11 19.11
CA THR A 602 23.24 -5.36 17.78
C THR A 602 23.14 -6.86 17.52
N ILE A 603 21.93 -7.32 17.18
CA ILE A 603 21.61 -8.70 16.81
C ILE A 603 21.42 -8.81 15.30
N LYS A 604 20.88 -7.77 14.67
CA LYS A 604 20.61 -7.76 13.24
C LYS A 604 20.68 -6.34 12.69
N GLU A 605 21.23 -6.22 11.49
CA GLU A 605 21.29 -4.98 10.72
C GLU A 605 20.33 -5.04 9.53
N ASN A 606 20.09 -3.88 8.91
CA ASN A 606 19.26 -3.72 7.71
C ASN A 606 17.83 -4.27 7.89
N ILE A 607 17.28 -4.13 9.10
CA ILE A 607 15.91 -4.55 9.38
C ILE A 607 14.90 -3.50 8.90
N LYS A 608 13.69 -3.97 8.60
CA LYS A 608 12.53 -3.11 8.36
C LYS A 608 11.37 -3.63 9.19
N TRP A 609 10.68 -2.72 9.87
CA TRP A 609 9.45 -3.02 10.60
C TRP A 609 8.42 -1.92 10.29
N TYR A 610 7.15 -2.30 10.27
CA TYR A 610 6.05 -1.43 9.82
C TYR A 610 4.76 -1.70 10.56
#